data_AF-A0A9E3TY95-F1
#
_entry.id   AF-A0A9E3TY95-F1
#
_cell.length_a   1.000
_cell.length_b   1.000
_cell.length_c   1.000
_cell.angle_alpha   90.00
_cell.angle_beta   90.00
_cell.angle_gamma   90.00
#
_symmetry.space_group_name_H-M   'P 1'
#
loop_
_entity.id
_entity.type
_entity.pdbx_description
1 polymer ?
#
loop_
_entity_poly.entity_id
_entity_poly.type
_entity_poly.pdbx_seq_one_letter_code
_entity_poly.pdbx_strand_id
1 'polypeptide(L)'
;PWTADLSEVLRMDVSPDWVKERWPRVTTTLADTHFDGLRVALVSGTQATDVTGSLTYYFDNRQTLQRVSFHGTTGDPQALAQLLTTRFNFVKENGLGGELYRETWFGRTKSICRLRPAGVFSATSGAARYEVLLEINRSAVRPGLSEVAKQLLETDREAQLR
;
A
#
# COMPACT_ATOMS: atom_id res chain seq x y z
N PRO A 1 -2.72 -16.85 -14.94
CA PRO A 1 -2.75 -15.81 -13.88
C PRO A 1 -2.55 -14.43 -14.50
N TRP A 2 -3.33 -13.43 -14.09
CA TRP A 2 -3.17 -12.05 -14.58
C TRP A 2 -2.01 -11.40 -13.85
N THR A 3 -0.83 -11.41 -14.46
CA THR A 3 0.38 -10.72 -14.00
C THR A 3 0.15 -9.22 -14.17
N ALA A 4 0.28 -8.44 -13.10
CA ALA A 4 0.03 -7.00 -13.11
C ALA A 4 1.31 -6.22 -12.80
N ASP A 5 1.66 -5.26 -13.64
CA ASP A 5 2.78 -4.35 -13.36
C ASP A 5 2.42 -3.44 -12.18
N LEU A 6 3.24 -3.49 -11.13
CA LEU A 6 3.04 -2.70 -9.92
C LEU A 6 3.04 -1.19 -10.17
N SER A 7 3.85 -0.73 -11.12
CA SER A 7 3.94 0.69 -11.46
C SER A 7 2.65 1.19 -12.15
N GLU A 8 1.96 0.31 -12.87
CA GLU A 8 0.68 0.59 -13.53
C GLU A 8 -0.46 0.63 -12.50
N VAL A 9 -0.57 -0.40 -11.64
CA VAL A 9 -1.72 -0.55 -10.75
C VAL A 9 -1.70 0.41 -9.55
N LEU A 10 -0.54 0.95 -9.18
CA LEU A 10 -0.38 1.94 -8.11
C LEU A 10 -0.52 3.40 -8.58
N ARG A 11 -0.90 3.61 -9.84
CA ARG A 11 -1.12 4.95 -10.40
C ARG A 11 -2.18 5.74 -9.63
N MET A 12 -1.90 7.02 -9.40
CA MET A 12 -2.79 7.95 -8.69
C MET A 12 -3.73 8.74 -9.63
N ASP A 13 -3.59 8.52 -10.95
CA ASP A 13 -4.33 9.18 -12.03
C ASP A 13 -5.32 8.23 -12.73
N VAL A 14 -5.98 7.35 -11.96
CA VAL A 14 -7.01 6.43 -12.49
C VAL A 14 -8.41 6.85 -12.05
N SER A 15 -9.42 6.37 -12.78
CA SER A 15 -10.85 6.61 -12.51
C SER A 15 -11.54 5.34 -12.00
N PRO A 16 -12.75 5.45 -11.42
CA PRO A 16 -13.54 4.26 -11.04
C PRO A 16 -13.84 3.33 -12.22
N ASP A 17 -14.06 3.87 -13.42
CA ASP A 17 -14.35 3.08 -14.62
C ASP A 17 -13.12 2.31 -15.08
N TRP A 18 -11.94 2.94 -15.06
CA TRP A 18 -10.68 2.24 -15.31
C TRP A 18 -10.50 1.04 -14.38
N VAL A 19 -10.82 1.18 -13.07
CA VAL A 19 -10.74 0.07 -12.11
C VAL A 19 -11.71 -1.05 -12.50
N LYS A 20 -12.96 -0.71 -12.82
CA LYS A 20 -13.99 -1.68 -13.20
C LYS A 20 -13.68 -2.41 -14.52
N GLU A 21 -13.01 -1.76 -15.46
CA GLU A 21 -12.57 -2.35 -16.73
C GLU A 21 -11.30 -3.19 -16.56
N ARG A 22 -10.34 -2.73 -15.76
CA ARG A 22 -9.04 -3.38 -15.57
C ARG A 22 -9.13 -4.66 -14.76
N TRP A 23 -10.06 -4.74 -13.82
CA TRP A 23 -10.14 -5.82 -12.84
C TRP A 23 -11.37 -6.71 -13.07
N PRO A 24 -11.19 -8.04 -13.16
CA PRO A 24 -12.29 -8.95 -13.44
C PRO A 24 -13.31 -9.05 -12.29
N ARG A 25 -12.90 -8.68 -11.07
CA ARG A 25 -13.75 -8.65 -9.88
C ARG A 25 -13.39 -7.43 -9.03
N VAL A 26 -14.39 -6.63 -8.72
CA VAL A 26 -14.28 -5.44 -7.88
C VAL A 26 -15.33 -5.53 -6.78
N THR A 27 -14.90 -5.31 -5.54
CA THR A 27 -15.78 -5.23 -4.37
C THR A 27 -15.83 -3.79 -3.89
N THR A 28 -17.04 -3.24 -3.75
CA THR A 28 -17.23 -1.92 -3.16
C THR A 28 -17.04 -2.00 -1.64
N THR A 29 -16.22 -1.10 -1.10
CA THR A 29 -16.01 -0.96 0.34
C THR A 29 -16.34 0.48 0.74
N LEU A 30 -17.23 0.66 1.71
CA LEU A 30 -17.36 1.95 2.40
C LEU A 30 -16.15 2.08 3.32
N ALA A 31 -15.29 3.06 3.06
CA ALA A 31 -14.08 3.28 3.85
C ALA A 31 -14.06 4.71 4.34
N ASP A 32 -14.48 4.89 5.59
CA ASP A 32 -14.84 6.18 6.19
C ASP A 32 -15.92 6.93 5.40
N THR A 33 -16.60 7.86 6.07
CA THR A 33 -17.77 8.60 5.53
C THR A 33 -17.49 9.46 4.28
N HIS A 34 -16.25 9.48 3.77
CA HIS A 34 -15.82 10.40 2.71
C HIS A 34 -15.45 9.72 1.40
N PHE A 35 -15.30 8.39 1.36
CA PHE A 35 -14.78 7.69 0.19
C PHE A 35 -15.57 6.48 -0.27
N ASP A 36 -15.68 6.38 -1.59
CA ASP A 36 -16.08 5.17 -2.29
C ASP A 36 -14.82 4.33 -2.56
N GLY A 37 -14.71 3.20 -1.85
CA GLY A 37 -13.60 2.27 -2.03
C GLY A 37 -13.91 1.19 -3.07
N LEU A 38 -13.01 0.97 -4.01
CA LEU A 38 -13.03 -0.16 -4.94
C LEU A 38 -11.86 -1.11 -4.62
N ARG A 39 -12.18 -2.28 -4.09
CA ARG A 39 -11.21 -3.29 -3.67
C ARG A 39 -11.09 -4.41 -4.70
N VAL A 40 -9.86 -4.83 -4.96
CA VAL A 40 -9.51 -5.89 -5.91
C VAL A 40 -8.45 -6.82 -5.33
N ALA A 41 -8.43 -8.06 -5.80
CA ALA A 41 -7.32 -8.98 -5.51
C ALA A 41 -6.16 -8.67 -6.47
N LEU A 42 -4.96 -8.48 -5.93
CA LEU A 42 -3.74 -8.25 -6.69
C LEU A 42 -2.80 -9.45 -6.52
N VAL A 43 -2.35 -9.99 -7.65
CA VAL A 43 -1.22 -10.93 -7.75
C VAL A 43 -0.33 -10.38 -8.86
N SER A 44 0.84 -9.85 -8.53
CA SER A 44 1.70 -9.26 -9.57
C SER A 44 2.42 -10.31 -10.41
N GLY A 45 2.61 -11.53 -9.88
CA GLY A 45 3.24 -12.66 -10.58
C GLY A 45 3.57 -13.83 -9.66
N THR A 46 4.63 -14.58 -9.99
CA THR A 46 5.06 -15.81 -9.28
C THR A 46 6.52 -15.78 -8.81
N GLN A 47 7.24 -14.68 -9.02
CA GLN A 47 8.61 -14.47 -8.56
C GLN A 47 8.64 -14.08 -7.08
N ALA A 48 9.78 -14.22 -6.42
CA ALA A 48 9.92 -13.82 -5.02
C ALA A 48 9.62 -12.32 -4.81
N THR A 49 9.96 -11.48 -5.80
CA THR A 49 9.71 -10.04 -5.78
C THR A 49 8.27 -9.65 -6.07
N ASP A 50 7.43 -10.61 -6.46
CA ASP A 50 6.02 -10.34 -6.70
C ASP A 50 5.26 -10.16 -5.38
N VAL A 51 4.18 -9.39 -5.44
CA VAL A 51 3.28 -9.15 -4.32
C VAL A 51 1.96 -9.87 -4.54
N THR A 52 1.35 -10.31 -3.45
CA THR A 52 -0.01 -10.87 -3.45
C THR A 52 -0.80 -10.30 -2.30
N GLY A 53 -2.04 -9.87 -2.56
CA GLY A 53 -2.90 -9.33 -1.51
C GLY A 53 -4.12 -8.59 -2.04
N SER A 54 -4.55 -7.60 -1.27
CA SER A 54 -5.69 -6.75 -1.57
C SER A 54 -5.23 -5.34 -1.89
N LEU A 55 -5.67 -4.81 -3.03
CA LEU A 55 -5.47 -3.41 -3.44
C LEU A 55 -6.82 -2.69 -3.36
N THR A 56 -6.86 -1.50 -2.76
CA THR A 56 -8.07 -0.69 -2.66
C THR A 56 -7.83 0.73 -3.18
N TYR A 57 -8.69 1.18 -4.09
CA TYR A 57 -8.71 2.54 -4.63
C TYR A 57 -9.82 3.32 -3.95
N TYR A 58 -9.53 4.49 -3.38
CA TYR A 58 -10.50 5.33 -2.69
C TYR A 58 -10.74 6.62 -3.46
N PHE A 59 -11.99 6.81 -3.86
CA PHE A 59 -12.43 7.98 -4.62
C PHE A 59 -13.25 8.91 -3.75
N ASP A 60 -13.08 10.21 -3.95
CA ASP A 60 -14.00 11.20 -3.37
C ASP A 60 -15.33 11.26 -4.15
N ASN A 61 -16.25 12.10 -3.68
CA ASN A 61 -17.54 12.34 -4.32
C ASN A 61 -17.45 12.93 -5.75
N ARG A 62 -16.27 13.39 -6.18
CA ARG A 62 -15.99 13.85 -7.55
C ARG A 62 -15.32 12.76 -8.39
N GLN A 63 -15.32 11.52 -7.91
CA GLN A 63 -14.67 10.38 -8.56
C GLN A 63 -13.16 10.58 -8.80
N THR A 64 -12.52 11.43 -7.99
CA THR A 64 -11.08 11.63 -8.04
C THR A 64 -10.41 10.68 -7.07
N LEU A 65 -9.39 9.94 -7.54
CA LEU A 65 -8.63 9.02 -6.70
C LEU A 65 -7.84 9.80 -5.64
N GLN A 66 -8.16 9.58 -4.38
CA GLN A 66 -7.51 10.24 -3.24
C GLN A 66 -6.50 9.35 -2.53
N ARG A 67 -6.70 8.03 -2.55
CA ARG A 67 -5.82 7.07 -1.88
C ARG A 67 -5.77 5.72 -2.59
N VAL A 68 -4.59 5.13 -2.63
CA VAL A 68 -4.38 3.72 -2.95
C VAL A 68 -3.84 3.02 -1.71
N SER A 69 -4.46 1.93 -1.28
CA SER A 69 -3.92 1.09 -0.20
C SER A 69 -3.69 -0.33 -0.69
N PHE A 70 -2.57 -0.92 -0.26
CA PHE A 70 -2.27 -2.32 -0.48
C PHE A 70 -1.95 -3.00 0.84
N HIS A 71 -2.59 -4.15 1.07
CA HIS A 71 -2.26 -5.04 2.16
C HIS A 71 -2.04 -6.44 1.61
N GLY A 72 -0.87 -7.01 1.87
CA GLY A 72 -0.50 -8.30 1.30
C GLY A 72 0.88 -8.76 1.74
N THR A 73 1.48 -9.61 0.92
CA THR A 73 2.77 -10.21 1.19
C THR A 73 3.66 -10.23 -0.04
N THR A 74 4.97 -10.36 0.19
CA THR A 74 5.99 -10.61 -0.83
C THR A 74 7.12 -11.48 -0.27
N GLY A 75 7.87 -12.14 -1.14
CA GLY A 75 9.05 -12.91 -0.75
C GLY A 75 10.33 -12.08 -0.67
N ASP A 76 10.41 -11.04 -1.48
CA ASP A 76 11.53 -10.11 -1.54
C ASP A 76 11.00 -8.68 -1.80
N PRO A 77 11.09 -7.77 -0.82
CA PRO A 77 10.51 -6.45 -0.95
C PRO A 77 11.35 -5.50 -1.82
N GLN A 78 12.53 -5.91 -2.30
CA GLN A 78 13.48 -5.00 -2.95
C GLN A 78 12.87 -4.28 -4.17
N ALA A 79 12.14 -4.99 -5.03
CA ALA A 79 11.51 -4.39 -6.21
C ALA A 79 10.43 -3.36 -5.84
N LEU A 80 9.61 -3.68 -4.82
CA LEU A 80 8.60 -2.76 -4.31
C LEU A 80 9.24 -1.52 -3.68
N ALA A 81 10.26 -1.71 -2.83
CA ALA A 81 10.99 -0.61 -2.21
C ALA A 81 11.61 0.32 -3.25
N GLN A 82 12.24 -0.23 -4.30
CA GLN A 82 12.78 0.55 -5.41
C GLN A 82 11.70 1.34 -6.16
N LEU A 83 10.54 0.74 -6.44
CA LEU A 83 9.42 1.44 -7.07
C LEU A 83 8.96 2.62 -6.23
N LEU A 84 8.80 2.42 -4.92
CA LEU A 84 8.31 3.46 -4.00
C LEU A 84 9.30 4.63 -3.88
N THR A 85 10.59 4.34 -3.77
CA THR A 85 11.62 5.38 -3.64
C THR A 85 11.83 6.16 -4.95
N THR A 86 11.73 5.49 -6.09
CA THR A 86 12.00 6.12 -7.40
C THR A 86 10.78 6.84 -7.99
N ARG A 87 9.56 6.29 -7.83
CA ARG A 87 8.35 6.82 -8.48
C ARG A 87 7.44 7.61 -7.55
N PHE A 88 7.47 7.31 -6.25
CA PHE A 88 6.56 7.90 -5.28
C PHE A 88 7.26 8.74 -4.20
N ASN A 89 8.56 9.02 -4.37
CA ASN A 89 9.39 9.86 -3.49
C ASN A 89 9.42 9.38 -2.03
N PHE A 90 9.24 8.08 -1.81
CA PHE A 90 9.39 7.52 -0.48
C PHE A 90 10.86 7.57 -0.06
N VAL A 91 11.09 7.83 1.21
CA VAL A 91 12.40 7.75 1.85
C VAL A 91 12.36 6.65 2.89
N LYS A 92 13.39 5.79 2.89
CA LYS A 92 13.56 4.74 3.91
C LYS A 92 13.90 5.38 5.25
N GLU A 93 13.28 4.88 6.30
CA GLU A 93 13.54 5.26 7.68
C GLU A 93 13.86 4.03 8.52
N ASN A 94 14.64 4.24 9.59
CA ASN A 94 14.96 3.18 10.54
C ASN A 94 13.78 3.00 11.49
N GLY A 95 12.87 2.07 11.20
CA GLY A 95 11.81 1.63 12.10
C GLY A 95 12.25 0.44 12.97
N LEU A 96 11.68 0.29 14.17
CA LEU A 96 11.90 -0.89 14.99
C LEU A 96 10.84 -1.97 14.67
N GLY A 97 11.31 -3.16 14.30
CA GLY A 97 10.44 -4.30 13.97
C GLY A 97 10.03 -4.41 12.49
N GLY A 98 10.70 -3.67 11.59
CA GLY A 98 10.51 -3.75 10.14
C GLY A 98 11.14 -2.56 9.42
N GLU A 99 11.03 -2.51 8.10
CA GLU A 99 11.44 -1.35 7.32
C GLU A 99 10.24 -0.41 7.13
N LEU A 100 10.41 0.87 7.48
CA LEU A 100 9.42 1.91 7.26
C LEU A 100 9.89 2.83 6.13
N TYR A 101 8.98 3.17 5.23
CA TYR A 101 9.20 4.15 4.19
C TYR A 101 8.11 5.20 4.28
N ARG A 102 8.48 6.48 4.15
CA ARG A 102 7.54 7.60 4.19
C ARG A 102 7.73 8.55 3.03
N GLU A 103 6.62 9.05 2.50
CA GLU A 103 6.59 10.27 1.70
C GLU A 103 6.07 11.39 2.59
N THR A 104 6.75 12.54 2.64
CA THR A 104 6.32 13.70 3.42
C THR A 104 6.00 14.90 2.52
N TRP A 105 5.08 15.74 2.98
CA TRP A 105 4.69 16.99 2.33
C TRP A 105 4.60 18.10 3.37
N PHE A 106 5.45 19.12 3.26
CA PHE A 106 5.59 20.20 4.26
C PHE A 106 5.67 19.67 5.72
N GLY A 107 6.53 18.66 5.94
CA GLY A 107 6.76 18.08 7.27
C GLY A 107 5.65 17.15 7.79
N ARG A 108 4.59 16.92 7.02
CA ARG A 108 3.52 15.96 7.36
C ARG A 108 3.68 14.69 6.54
N THR A 109 3.51 13.53 7.17
CA THR A 109 3.48 12.27 6.45
C THR A 109 2.27 12.20 5.53
N LYS A 110 2.54 12.06 4.24
CA LYS A 110 1.55 11.95 3.17
C LYS A 110 1.22 10.49 2.88
N SER A 111 2.25 9.67 2.75
CA SER A 111 2.13 8.27 2.33
C SER A 111 3.08 7.42 3.16
N ILE A 112 2.72 6.15 3.40
CA ILE A 112 3.53 5.23 4.20
C ILE A 112 3.60 3.84 3.58
N CYS A 113 4.72 3.16 3.78
CA CYS A 113 4.88 1.75 3.47
C CYS A 113 5.64 1.09 4.62
N ARG A 114 5.09 0.03 5.18
CA ARG A 114 5.74 -0.81 6.17
C ARG A 114 5.96 -2.19 5.59
N LEU A 115 7.20 -2.65 5.70
CA LEU A 115 7.64 -3.97 5.32
C LEU A 115 8.10 -4.69 6.58
N ARG A 116 7.44 -5.79 6.95
CA ARG A 116 7.76 -6.52 8.18
C ARG A 116 8.01 -7.99 7.84
N PRO A 117 9.08 -8.62 8.36
CA PRO A 117 9.22 -10.07 8.27
C PRO A 117 7.97 -10.77 8.83
N ALA A 118 7.39 -11.71 8.08
CA ALA A 118 6.22 -12.46 8.52
C ALA A 118 6.59 -13.30 9.75
N GLY A 119 5.83 -13.17 10.85
CA GLY A 119 6.18 -13.75 12.16
C GLY A 119 6.04 -15.27 12.29
N VAL A 120 5.57 -15.98 11.26
CA VAL A 120 5.39 -17.44 11.28
C VAL A 120 5.82 -18.04 9.95
N PHE A 121 6.79 -18.94 10.00
CA PHE A 121 7.22 -19.77 8.87
C PHE A 121 6.50 -21.12 8.95
N SER A 122 5.70 -21.48 7.95
CA SER A 122 5.21 -22.85 7.75
C SER A 122 5.84 -23.44 6.49
N ALA A 123 6.12 -24.74 6.48
CA ALA A 123 6.67 -25.46 5.32
C ALA A 123 5.76 -25.38 4.07
N THR A 124 4.49 -25.02 4.25
CA THR A 124 3.50 -24.75 3.19
C THR A 124 3.48 -23.29 2.71
N SER A 125 4.13 -22.35 3.42
CA SER A 125 4.22 -20.92 3.08
C SER A 125 5.39 -20.64 2.13
N GLY A 126 5.54 -21.45 1.08
CA GLY A 126 6.62 -21.32 0.11
C GLY A 126 6.54 -19.99 -0.63
N ALA A 127 7.27 -18.98 -0.13
CA ALA A 127 7.63 -17.68 -0.73
C ALA A 127 7.24 -16.43 0.08
N ALA A 128 6.24 -16.43 0.97
CA ALA A 128 5.85 -15.21 1.69
C ALA A 128 6.78 -14.93 2.89
N ARG A 129 7.68 -13.93 2.76
CA ARG A 129 8.66 -13.58 3.80
C ARG A 129 8.38 -12.24 4.45
N TYR A 130 7.68 -11.35 3.76
CA TYR A 130 7.35 -10.02 4.24
C TYR A 130 5.85 -9.75 4.13
N GLU A 131 5.29 -9.18 5.20
CA GLU A 131 4.02 -8.47 5.18
C GLU A 131 4.25 -7.06 4.66
N VAL A 132 3.31 -6.60 3.82
CA VAL A 132 3.33 -5.29 3.19
C VAL A 132 2.07 -4.54 3.58
N LEU A 133 2.24 -3.36 4.15
CA LEU A 133 1.19 -2.37 4.37
C LEU A 133 1.59 -1.09 3.67
N LEU A 134 0.90 -0.74 2.58
CA LEU A 134 1.18 0.44 1.77
C LEU A 134 -0.06 1.33 1.72
N GLU A 135 0.17 2.62 1.86
CA GLU A 135 -0.83 3.66 1.63
C GLU A 135 -0.17 4.83 0.89
N ILE A 136 -0.71 5.15 -0.29
CA ILE A 136 -0.30 6.28 -1.11
C ILE A 136 -1.48 7.26 -1.16
N ASN A 137 -1.28 8.49 -0.69
CA ASN A 137 -2.32 9.52 -0.72
C ASN A 137 -2.02 10.58 -1.78
N ARG A 138 -3.06 11.18 -2.34
CA ARG A 138 -2.94 12.34 -3.23
C ARG A 138 -2.48 13.59 -2.46
N SER A 139 -2.99 13.76 -1.24
CA SER A 139 -2.72 14.92 -0.38
C SER A 139 -2.44 14.51 1.06
N ALA A 140 -1.54 15.24 1.72
CA ALA A 140 -1.24 15.06 3.14
C ALA A 140 -2.26 15.74 4.07
N VAL A 141 -3.16 16.58 3.53
CA VAL A 141 -3.94 17.53 4.35
C VAL A 141 -5.36 17.03 4.59
N ARG A 142 -6.12 16.69 3.54
CA ARG A 142 -7.48 16.13 3.71
C ARG A 142 -7.82 15.10 2.64
N PRO A 143 -8.28 13.91 3.05
CA PRO A 143 -8.41 13.47 4.45
C PRO A 143 -7.09 13.07 5.13
N GLY A 144 -5.95 13.12 4.41
CA GLY A 144 -4.64 12.74 4.95
C GLY A 144 -4.49 11.22 5.09
N LEU A 145 -3.62 10.76 5.99
CA LEU A 145 -3.44 9.32 6.27
C LEU A 145 -4.72 8.67 6.83
N SER A 146 -4.95 7.40 6.54
CA SER A 146 -6.00 6.61 7.20
C SER A 146 -5.72 6.43 8.70
N GLU A 147 -6.75 6.09 9.48
CA GLU A 147 -6.57 5.76 10.89
C GLU A 147 -5.63 4.56 11.09
N VAL A 148 -5.68 3.57 10.20
CA VAL A 148 -4.75 2.42 10.22
C VAL A 148 -3.32 2.90 10.03
N ALA A 149 -3.07 3.80 9.07
CA ALA A 149 -1.74 4.35 8.82
C ALA A 149 -1.24 5.22 9.98
N LYS A 150 -2.12 6.01 10.61
CA LYS A 150 -1.79 6.81 11.80
C LYS A 150 -1.39 5.92 12.98
N GLN A 151 -2.17 4.89 13.27
CA GLN A 151 -1.89 3.93 14.35
C GLN A 151 -0.57 3.20 14.13
N LEU A 152 -0.27 2.83 12.88
CA LEU A 152 0.99 2.21 12.50
C LEU A 152 2.19 3.13 12.77
N LEU A 153 2.08 4.41 12.42
CA LEU A 153 3.13 5.40 12.70
C LEU A 153 3.33 5.63 14.20
N GLU A 154 2.25 5.72 14.98
CA GLU A 154 2.37 5.89 16.43
C GLU A 154 3.05 4.67 17.06
N THR A 155 2.67 3.46 16.65
CA THR A 155 3.29 2.22 17.14
C THR A 155 4.79 2.16 16.84
N ASP A 156 5.20 2.57 15.64
CA ASP A 156 6.62 2.60 15.27
C ASP A 156 7.40 3.66 16.06
N ARG A 157 6.79 4.84 16.27
CA ARG A 157 7.37 5.92 17.09
C ARG A 157 7.55 5.50 18.55
N GLU A 158 6.55 4.87 19.14
CA GLU A 158 6.63 4.36 20.51
C GLU A 158 7.72 3.30 20.67
N ALA A 159 7.92 2.46 19.65
CA ALA A 159 9.00 1.48 19.65
C ALA A 159 10.38 2.17 19.64
N GLN A 160 10.57 3.24 18.84
CA GLN A 160 11.83 3.99 18.75
C GLN A 160 12.25 4.71 20.05
N LEU A 161 11.31 4.99 20.94
CA LEU A 161 11.56 5.69 22.21
C LEU A 161 11.90 4.76 23.38
N ARG A 162 11.84 3.43 23.17
CA ARG A 162 12.21 2.41 24.17
C ARG A 162 13.63 1.91 23.92
#